data_AF-A0A844NXP2-F1
#
_entry.id   AF-A0A844NXP2-F1
#
_cell.length_a   1.000
_cell.length_b   1.000
_cell.length_c   1.000
_cell.angle_alpha   90.00
_cell.angle_beta   90.00
_cell.angle_gamma   90.00
#
_symmetry.space_group_name_H-M   'P 1'
#
loop_
_entity.id
_entity.type
_entity.pdbx_description
1 polymer ?
#
loop_
_entity_poly.entity_id
_entity_poly.type
_entity_poly.pdbx_seq_one_letter_code
_entity_poly.pdbx_strand_id
1 'polypeptide(L)'
;MKVAVIGAAGGIGQALALLLKNRLPAGSDLALYDIAPVTPGVAADLSHIPTPVSIKGYCGEDPTPALEGADVVLISAGVARKPGMDRSDLFNINAGIVKSLTEKIAVTCPKACIGIITNPVNTTVAIAAEVLKKAGVYDKNKLFGVTTLDVIRSETFVAELKDKDPGEIRVPVIGGHSGVTILPLLSQVQGVEFTAEEVAALTPRIQNAGTEVVEAKAGGGSATLSMGQAACRFGLSLVKALNGEQGVVECAYVEGNGEHARFFAQPILLGKNGVEEIQSYGELSAFEQEALESMLDTLRGDIKIGEEFVQ
;
A
#
# COMPACT_ATOMS: atom_id res chain seq x y z
N MET A 1 2.54 -9.14 -18.97
CA MET A 1 2.87 -8.86 -17.56
C MET A 1 1.77 -9.44 -16.70
N LYS A 2 2.16 -10.18 -15.65
CA LYS A 2 1.24 -10.85 -14.73
C LYS A 2 1.21 -10.12 -13.38
N VAL A 3 0.01 -9.76 -12.94
CA VAL A 3 -0.27 -9.16 -11.62
C VAL A 3 -0.99 -10.19 -10.76
N ALA A 4 -0.48 -10.48 -9.57
CA ALA A 4 -1.12 -11.35 -8.59
C ALA A 4 -1.70 -10.53 -7.43
N VAL A 5 -3.00 -10.71 -7.14
CA VAL A 5 -3.66 -10.13 -5.96
C VAL A 5 -3.84 -11.24 -4.93
N ILE A 6 -3.19 -11.07 -3.78
CA ILE A 6 -3.18 -12.04 -2.67
C ILE A 6 -4.09 -11.50 -1.56
N GLY A 7 -5.10 -12.28 -1.17
CA GLY A 7 -6.22 -11.81 -0.35
C GLY A 7 -7.40 -11.28 -1.19
N ALA A 8 -7.60 -11.86 -2.37
CA ALA A 8 -8.52 -11.36 -3.38
C ALA A 8 -10.02 -11.54 -3.03
N ALA A 9 -10.36 -12.40 -2.07
CA ALA A 9 -11.74 -12.61 -1.67
C ALA A 9 -12.21 -11.59 -0.62
N GLY A 10 -11.29 -10.89 0.04
CA GLY A 10 -11.61 -9.84 1.00
C GLY A 10 -12.17 -8.57 0.35
N GLY A 11 -12.76 -7.67 1.15
CA GLY A 11 -13.41 -6.45 0.65
C GLY A 11 -12.46 -5.51 -0.11
N ILE A 12 -11.20 -5.41 0.31
CA ILE A 12 -10.16 -4.67 -0.45
C ILE A 12 -9.80 -5.43 -1.73
N GLY A 13 -9.57 -6.74 -1.61
CA GLY A 13 -9.15 -7.61 -2.71
C GLY A 13 -10.13 -7.62 -3.88
N GLN A 14 -11.44 -7.74 -3.63
CA GLN A 14 -12.45 -7.71 -4.67
C GLN A 14 -12.55 -6.35 -5.36
N ALA A 15 -12.52 -5.25 -4.59
CA ALA A 15 -12.54 -3.90 -5.16
C ALA A 15 -11.30 -3.63 -6.02
N LEU A 16 -10.12 -4.04 -5.55
CA LEU A 16 -8.86 -3.95 -6.28
C LEU A 16 -8.91 -4.79 -7.57
N ALA A 17 -9.33 -6.05 -7.47
CA ALA A 17 -9.41 -6.98 -8.61
C ALA A 17 -10.36 -6.46 -9.70
N LEU A 18 -11.52 -5.92 -9.31
CA LEU A 18 -12.45 -5.28 -10.24
C LEU A 18 -11.79 -4.11 -10.98
N LEU A 19 -11.11 -3.22 -10.25
CA LEU A 19 -10.46 -2.06 -10.86
C LEU A 19 -9.31 -2.46 -11.78
N LEU A 20 -8.47 -3.43 -11.37
CA LEU A 20 -7.38 -3.94 -12.19
C LEU A 20 -7.89 -4.62 -13.47
N LYS A 21 -8.94 -5.44 -13.39
CA LYS A 21 -9.56 -6.08 -14.56
C LYS A 21 -10.04 -5.06 -15.60
N ASN A 22 -10.46 -3.87 -15.16
CA ASN A 22 -10.94 -2.79 -16.03
C ASN A 22 -9.83 -1.87 -16.55
N ARG A 23 -8.69 -1.75 -15.85
CA ARG A 23 -7.70 -0.69 -16.09
C ARG A 23 -6.30 -1.18 -16.44
N LEU A 24 -5.99 -2.47 -16.25
CA LEU A 24 -4.72 -3.02 -16.69
C LEU A 24 -4.59 -2.94 -18.22
N PRO A 25 -3.36 -2.80 -18.75
CA PRO A 25 -3.11 -2.82 -20.19
C PRO A 25 -3.63 -4.09 -20.86
N ALA A 26 -3.96 -3.98 -22.15
CA ALA A 26 -4.32 -5.14 -22.95
C ALA A 26 -3.20 -6.18 -22.99
N GLY A 27 -3.55 -7.45 -22.82
CA GLY A 27 -2.58 -8.56 -22.72
C GLY A 27 -1.96 -8.73 -21.34
N SER A 28 -2.42 -8.01 -20.32
CA SER A 28 -2.09 -8.33 -18.92
C SER A 28 -2.79 -9.61 -18.44
N ASP A 29 -2.13 -10.33 -17.54
CA ASP A 29 -2.69 -11.49 -16.84
C ASP A 29 -2.93 -11.13 -15.37
N LEU A 30 -4.15 -11.36 -14.87
CA LEU A 30 -4.52 -11.10 -13.48
C LEU A 30 -4.77 -12.43 -12.74
N ALA A 31 -3.94 -12.74 -11.76
CA ALA A 31 -4.13 -13.89 -10.88
C ALA A 31 -4.74 -13.45 -9.55
N LEU A 32 -5.82 -14.11 -9.12
CA LEU A 32 -6.45 -13.88 -7.83
C LEU A 32 -6.19 -15.07 -6.92
N TYR A 33 -5.72 -14.83 -5.70
CA TYR A 33 -5.58 -15.86 -4.69
C TYR A 33 -6.14 -15.42 -3.35
N ASP A 34 -6.77 -16.37 -2.65
CA ASP A 34 -7.16 -16.28 -1.25
C ASP A 34 -7.32 -17.69 -0.69
N ILE A 35 -7.21 -17.88 0.62
CA ILE A 35 -7.55 -19.17 1.25
C ILE A 35 -9.04 -19.50 1.07
N ALA A 36 -9.89 -18.48 0.92
CA ALA A 36 -11.32 -18.65 0.80
C ALA A 36 -11.72 -19.44 -0.47
N PRO A 37 -12.60 -20.45 -0.36
CA PRO A 37 -13.02 -21.29 -1.49
C PRO A 37 -13.85 -20.53 -2.54
N VAL A 38 -14.30 -19.31 -2.23
CA VAL A 38 -15.03 -18.44 -3.16
C VAL A 38 -14.14 -17.83 -4.24
N THR A 39 -12.82 -17.82 -4.07
CA THR A 39 -11.89 -17.06 -4.93
C THR A 39 -11.92 -17.45 -6.41
N PRO A 40 -12.00 -18.74 -6.80
CA PRO A 40 -12.21 -19.11 -8.20
C PRO A 40 -13.52 -18.53 -8.77
N GLY A 41 -14.57 -18.44 -7.94
CA GLY A 41 -15.84 -17.81 -8.30
C GLY A 41 -15.74 -16.30 -8.50
N VAL A 42 -14.97 -15.60 -7.66
CA VAL A 42 -14.69 -14.16 -7.83
C VAL A 42 -13.99 -13.90 -9.18
N ALA A 43 -13.02 -14.73 -9.55
CA ALA A 43 -12.36 -14.63 -10.85
C ALA A 43 -13.31 -14.95 -12.02
N ALA A 44 -14.18 -15.95 -11.86
CA ALA A 44 -15.18 -16.29 -12.86
C ALA A 44 -16.16 -15.12 -13.11
N ASP A 45 -16.62 -14.46 -12.05
CA ASP A 45 -17.47 -13.26 -12.15
C ASP A 45 -16.77 -12.14 -12.94
N LEU A 46 -15.55 -11.78 -12.52
CA LEU A 46 -14.74 -10.76 -13.19
C LEU A 46 -14.35 -11.14 -14.63
N SER A 47 -14.28 -12.43 -14.97
CA SER A 47 -13.95 -12.89 -16.33
C SER A 47 -15.03 -12.52 -17.36
N HIS A 48 -16.26 -12.26 -16.91
CA HIS A 48 -17.35 -11.82 -17.79
C HIS A 48 -17.23 -10.36 -18.23
N ILE A 49 -16.32 -9.57 -17.63
CA ILE A 49 -16.08 -8.18 -18.02
C ILE A 49 -15.30 -8.17 -19.35
N PRO A 50 -15.80 -7.50 -20.41
CA PRO A 50 -15.25 -7.56 -21.77
C PRO A 50 -13.98 -6.69 -21.93
N THR A 51 -12.90 -7.06 -21.24
CA THR A 51 -11.59 -6.41 -21.36
C THR A 51 -10.52 -7.42 -21.80
N PRO A 52 -9.46 -6.97 -22.50
CA PRO A 52 -8.36 -7.82 -22.98
C PRO A 52 -7.37 -8.26 -21.88
N VAL A 53 -7.83 -8.36 -20.64
CA VAL A 53 -7.04 -8.79 -19.47
C VAL A 53 -7.50 -10.20 -19.11
N SER A 54 -6.58 -11.17 -19.16
CA SER A 54 -6.90 -12.54 -18.73
C SER A 54 -7.03 -12.59 -17.21
N ILE A 55 -7.86 -13.49 -16.69
CA ILE A 55 -8.03 -13.62 -15.24
C ILE A 55 -8.21 -15.07 -14.82
N LYS A 56 -7.58 -15.47 -13.70
CA LYS A 56 -7.77 -16.78 -13.08
C LYS A 56 -7.73 -16.69 -11.56
N GLY A 57 -8.63 -17.43 -10.91
CA GLY A 57 -8.73 -17.49 -9.46
C GLY A 57 -8.20 -18.81 -8.90
N TYR A 58 -7.56 -18.73 -7.75
CA TYR A 58 -6.93 -19.83 -7.03
C TYR A 58 -7.35 -19.77 -5.56
N CYS A 59 -7.53 -20.93 -4.93
CA CYS A 59 -7.80 -21.01 -3.50
C CYS A 59 -7.08 -22.19 -2.86
N GLY A 60 -7.18 -22.28 -1.53
CA GLY A 60 -6.52 -23.29 -0.71
C GLY A 60 -5.32 -22.70 0.03
N GLU A 61 -4.46 -23.57 0.56
CA GLU A 61 -3.33 -23.16 1.40
C GLU A 61 -2.09 -22.76 0.59
N ASP A 62 -2.00 -23.16 -0.70
CA ASP A 62 -0.84 -22.93 -1.53
C ASP A 62 -1.06 -21.80 -2.55
N PRO A 63 -0.42 -20.61 -2.37
CA PRO A 63 -0.51 -19.50 -3.31
C PRO A 63 0.34 -19.68 -4.57
N THR A 64 1.23 -20.68 -4.59
CA THR A 64 2.23 -20.88 -5.64
C THR A 64 1.65 -20.78 -7.06
N PRO A 65 0.52 -21.43 -7.41
CA PRO A 65 -0.02 -21.37 -8.78
C PRO A 65 -0.44 -19.96 -9.23
N ALA A 66 -0.83 -19.09 -8.29
CA ALA A 66 -1.14 -17.69 -8.60
C ALA A 66 0.13 -16.85 -8.79
N LEU A 67 1.19 -17.18 -8.06
CA LEU A 67 2.47 -16.45 -8.03
C LEU A 67 3.39 -16.78 -9.20
N GLU A 68 3.26 -17.94 -9.83
CA GLU A 68 4.13 -18.38 -10.94
C GLU A 68 4.22 -17.32 -12.06
N GLY A 69 5.43 -16.80 -12.30
CA GLY A 69 5.66 -15.79 -13.34
C GLY A 69 5.01 -14.42 -13.07
N ALA A 70 4.60 -14.13 -11.83
CA ALA A 70 4.12 -12.80 -11.46
C ALA A 70 5.24 -11.76 -11.55
N ASP A 71 4.94 -10.61 -12.15
CA ASP A 71 5.83 -9.45 -12.21
C ASP A 71 5.51 -8.46 -11.07
N VAL A 72 4.23 -8.41 -10.66
CA VAL A 72 3.74 -7.59 -9.55
C VAL A 72 2.88 -8.45 -8.63
N VAL A 73 3.12 -8.37 -7.32
CA VAL A 73 2.33 -9.05 -6.28
C VAL A 73 1.78 -8.01 -5.32
N LEU A 74 0.45 -7.90 -5.22
CA LEU A 74 -0.25 -6.99 -4.30
C LEU A 74 -0.88 -7.80 -3.18
N ILE A 75 -0.43 -7.57 -1.94
CA ILE A 75 -0.84 -8.32 -0.76
C ILE A 75 -1.84 -7.51 0.06
N SER A 76 -3.13 -7.81 -0.12
CA SER A 76 -4.23 -7.31 0.74
C SER A 76 -4.76 -8.37 1.70
N ALA A 77 -4.11 -9.53 1.77
CA ALA A 77 -4.48 -10.63 2.64
C ALA A 77 -4.31 -10.26 4.11
N GLY A 78 -5.35 -10.46 4.89
CA GLY A 78 -5.36 -10.15 6.30
C GLY A 78 -6.76 -10.24 6.85
N VAL A 79 -6.85 -10.13 8.16
CA VAL A 79 -8.12 -10.13 8.88
C VAL A 79 -8.45 -8.69 9.26
N ALA A 80 -9.71 -8.30 9.14
CA ALA A 80 -10.21 -7.06 9.73
C ALA A 80 -10.47 -7.28 11.22
N ARG A 81 -10.30 -6.24 12.05
CA ARG A 81 -10.59 -6.33 13.48
C ARG A 81 -12.02 -6.82 13.70
N LYS A 82 -12.18 -7.89 14.51
CA LYS A 82 -13.49 -8.42 14.91
C LYS A 82 -13.83 -7.97 16.35
N PRO A 83 -15.11 -7.90 16.73
CA PRO A 83 -15.50 -7.68 18.12
C PRO A 83 -14.81 -8.71 19.05
N GLY A 84 -14.23 -8.24 20.15
CA GLY A 84 -13.50 -9.08 21.12
C GLY A 84 -12.04 -9.39 20.77
N MET A 85 -11.51 -8.86 19.66
CA MET A 85 -10.10 -9.02 19.28
C MET A 85 -9.25 -7.84 19.77
N ASP A 86 -8.17 -8.15 20.49
CA ASP A 86 -7.18 -7.17 20.92
C ASP A 86 -6.28 -6.73 19.77
N ARG A 87 -5.65 -5.55 19.91
CA ARG A 87 -4.76 -5.00 18.88
C ARG A 87 -3.57 -5.92 18.60
N SER A 88 -3.02 -6.54 19.64
CA SER A 88 -1.92 -7.50 19.56
C SER A 88 -2.30 -8.76 18.79
N ASP A 89 -3.52 -9.27 18.97
CA ASP A 89 -3.98 -10.48 18.28
C ASP A 89 -4.10 -10.23 16.78
N LEU A 90 -4.72 -9.10 16.42
CA LEU A 90 -4.85 -8.69 15.02
C LEU A 90 -3.47 -8.53 14.36
N PHE A 91 -2.53 -7.92 15.08
CA PHE A 91 -1.14 -7.80 14.64
C PHE A 91 -0.52 -9.17 14.38
N ASN A 92 -0.53 -10.08 15.36
CA ASN A 92 0.10 -11.39 15.24
C ASN A 92 -0.47 -12.22 14.08
N ILE A 93 -1.79 -12.15 13.86
CA ILE A 93 -2.45 -12.83 12.73
C ILE A 93 -1.95 -12.29 11.40
N ASN A 94 -2.01 -10.96 11.21
CA ASN A 94 -1.60 -10.36 9.94
C ASN A 94 -0.09 -10.49 9.70
N ALA A 95 0.73 -10.38 10.74
CA ALA A 95 2.17 -10.60 10.70
C ALA A 95 2.50 -12.03 10.24
N GLY A 96 1.83 -13.05 10.79
CA GLY A 96 1.97 -14.44 10.37
C GLY A 96 1.54 -14.68 8.91
N ILE A 97 0.43 -14.06 8.49
CA ILE A 97 -0.05 -14.14 7.10
C ILE A 97 0.98 -13.53 6.14
N VAL A 98 1.45 -12.30 6.40
CA VAL A 98 2.44 -11.61 5.56
C VAL A 98 3.74 -12.40 5.51
N LYS A 99 4.22 -12.93 6.64
CA LYS A 99 5.42 -13.79 6.69
C LYS A 99 5.27 -14.99 5.75
N SER A 100 4.22 -15.79 5.93
CA SER A 100 3.99 -17.01 5.15
C SER A 100 3.83 -16.74 3.65
N LEU A 101 3.09 -15.70 3.28
CA LEU A 101 2.93 -15.30 1.88
C LEU A 101 4.25 -14.83 1.26
N THR A 102 5.05 -14.08 2.02
CA THR A 102 6.36 -13.60 1.57
C THR A 102 7.35 -14.75 1.38
N GLU A 103 7.32 -15.78 2.25
CA GLU A 103 8.13 -17.00 2.09
C GLU A 103 7.81 -17.70 0.77
N LYS A 104 6.52 -17.77 0.38
CA LYS A 104 6.09 -18.34 -0.91
C LYS A 104 6.51 -17.49 -2.10
N ILE A 105 6.44 -16.16 -1.98
CA ILE A 105 6.91 -15.23 -3.02
C ILE A 105 8.42 -15.37 -3.24
N ALA A 106 9.20 -15.48 -2.16
CA ALA A 106 10.66 -15.63 -2.20
C ALA A 106 11.12 -16.84 -3.03
N VAL A 107 10.34 -17.93 -3.00
CA VAL A 107 10.63 -19.15 -3.76
C VAL A 107 10.07 -19.10 -5.19
N THR A 108 8.87 -18.54 -5.37
CA THR A 108 8.11 -18.69 -6.63
C THR A 108 8.36 -17.57 -7.62
N CYS A 109 8.47 -16.33 -7.16
CA CYS A 109 8.62 -15.14 -7.99
C CYS A 109 9.54 -14.08 -7.32
N PRO A 110 10.78 -14.42 -6.93
CA PRO A 110 11.66 -13.54 -6.15
C PRO A 110 12.03 -12.21 -6.83
N LYS A 111 11.77 -12.08 -8.14
CA LYS A 111 12.08 -10.88 -8.92
C LYS A 111 10.88 -9.94 -9.09
N ALA A 112 9.70 -10.30 -8.58
CA ALA A 112 8.49 -9.49 -8.68
C ALA A 112 8.60 -8.22 -7.81
N CYS A 113 7.87 -7.16 -8.19
CA CYS A 113 7.60 -6.04 -7.30
C CYS A 113 6.47 -6.40 -6.33
N ILE A 114 6.68 -6.21 -5.03
CA ILE A 114 5.79 -6.62 -3.95
C ILE A 114 5.20 -5.38 -3.28
N GLY A 115 3.89 -5.17 -3.41
CA GLY A 115 3.14 -4.12 -2.72
C GLY A 115 2.38 -4.67 -1.52
N ILE A 116 2.79 -4.30 -0.31
CA ILE A 116 2.14 -4.66 0.95
C ILE A 116 1.02 -3.64 1.25
N ILE A 117 -0.22 -4.12 1.27
CA ILE A 117 -1.42 -3.36 1.64
C ILE A 117 -1.90 -3.78 3.04
N THR A 118 -1.56 -5.01 3.46
CA THR A 118 -1.90 -5.56 4.77
C THR A 118 -1.40 -4.67 5.90
N ASN A 119 -2.32 -4.26 6.78
CA ASN A 119 -1.99 -3.43 7.93
C ASN A 119 -1.52 -4.27 9.14
N PRO A 120 -0.65 -3.70 10.01
CA PRO A 120 -0.06 -2.35 9.92
C PRO A 120 1.13 -2.30 8.94
N VAL A 121 1.10 -1.39 7.96
CA VAL A 121 2.11 -1.32 6.88
C VAL A 121 3.52 -1.01 7.42
N ASN A 122 3.64 -0.10 8.40
CA ASN A 122 4.92 0.26 9.03
C ASN A 122 5.73 -0.96 9.49
N THR A 123 5.02 -1.98 9.98
CA THR A 123 5.60 -3.21 10.55
C THR A 123 5.64 -4.37 9.55
N THR A 124 4.57 -4.58 8.78
CA THR A 124 4.47 -5.72 7.85
C THR A 124 5.45 -5.64 6.69
N VAL A 125 5.85 -4.43 6.27
CA VAL A 125 6.94 -4.25 5.29
C VAL A 125 8.27 -4.70 5.87
N ALA A 126 8.57 -4.38 7.14
CA ALA A 126 9.79 -4.86 7.81
C ALA A 126 9.80 -6.39 7.91
N ILE A 127 8.66 -7.00 8.24
CA ILE A 127 8.50 -8.47 8.24
C ILE A 127 8.83 -9.05 6.85
N ALA A 128 8.22 -8.51 5.80
CA ALA A 128 8.46 -8.99 4.44
C ALA A 128 9.94 -8.85 4.03
N ALA A 129 10.57 -7.73 4.37
CA ALA A 129 11.99 -7.50 4.12
C ALA A 129 12.87 -8.54 4.82
N GLU A 130 12.63 -8.81 6.11
CA GLU A 130 13.42 -9.81 6.86
C GLU A 130 13.22 -11.23 6.32
N VAL A 131 12.01 -11.59 5.90
CA VAL A 131 11.75 -12.89 5.25
C VAL A 131 12.55 -13.01 3.95
N LEU A 132 12.51 -11.98 3.09
CA LEU A 132 13.25 -11.97 1.83
C LEU A 132 14.76 -11.97 2.05
N LYS A 133 15.25 -11.28 3.11
CA LYS A 133 16.66 -11.27 3.50
C LYS A 133 17.11 -12.65 3.97
N LYS A 134 16.33 -13.29 4.86
CA LYS A 134 16.59 -14.68 5.31
C LYS A 134 16.59 -15.67 4.14
N ALA A 135 15.76 -15.44 3.12
CA ALA A 135 15.72 -16.24 1.90
C ALA A 135 16.83 -15.91 0.88
N GLY A 136 17.63 -14.85 1.11
CA GLY A 136 18.73 -14.46 0.23
C GLY A 136 18.31 -13.82 -1.10
N VAL A 137 17.06 -13.35 -1.21
CA VAL A 137 16.47 -12.82 -2.46
C VAL A 137 15.97 -11.38 -2.32
N TYR A 138 16.28 -10.71 -1.21
CA TYR A 138 15.81 -9.35 -0.97
C TYR A 138 16.40 -8.34 -1.96
N ASP A 139 15.50 -7.68 -2.69
CA ASP A 139 15.79 -6.48 -3.47
C ASP A 139 14.98 -5.31 -2.88
N LYS A 140 15.68 -4.39 -2.22
CA LYS A 140 15.03 -3.24 -1.55
C LYS A 140 14.26 -2.33 -2.50
N ASN A 141 14.60 -2.34 -3.79
CA ASN A 141 13.93 -1.53 -4.80
C ASN A 141 12.60 -2.15 -5.26
N LYS A 142 12.27 -3.36 -4.78
CA LYS A 142 11.09 -4.12 -5.20
C LYS A 142 10.09 -4.40 -4.08
N LEU A 143 10.32 -3.89 -2.87
CA LEU A 143 9.39 -4.02 -1.76
C LEU A 143 8.81 -2.66 -1.37
N PHE A 144 7.49 -2.57 -1.36
CA PHE A 144 6.76 -1.33 -1.13
C PHE A 144 5.65 -1.54 -0.10
N GLY A 145 5.52 -0.63 0.84
CA GLY A 145 4.28 -0.41 1.57
C GLY A 145 3.38 0.56 0.81
N VAL A 146 2.14 0.15 0.54
CA VAL A 146 1.19 0.93 -0.25
C VAL A 146 0.53 1.98 0.63
N THR A 147 1.06 3.20 0.63
CA THR A 147 0.55 4.36 1.42
C THR A 147 -0.34 5.31 0.62
N THR A 148 -0.62 4.97 -0.64
CA THR A 148 -1.40 5.78 -1.58
C THR A 148 -2.79 6.17 -1.08
N LEU A 149 -3.35 5.45 -0.11
CA LEU A 149 -4.64 5.83 0.49
C LEU A 149 -4.54 7.18 1.22
N ASP A 150 -3.42 7.47 1.86
CA ASP A 150 -3.22 8.73 2.57
C ASP A 150 -3.06 9.89 1.58
N VAL A 151 -2.41 9.63 0.44
CA VAL A 151 -2.30 10.57 -0.69
C VAL A 151 -3.68 10.93 -1.21
N ILE A 152 -4.50 9.96 -1.62
CA ILE A 152 -5.82 10.28 -2.21
C ILE A 152 -6.79 10.92 -1.19
N ARG A 153 -6.64 10.62 0.10
CA ARG A 153 -7.38 11.31 1.18
C ARG A 153 -6.96 12.76 1.30
N SER A 154 -5.65 13.01 1.29
CA SER A 154 -5.09 14.36 1.36
C SER A 154 -5.52 15.19 0.15
N GLU A 155 -5.43 14.62 -1.06
CA GLU A 155 -5.93 15.24 -2.30
C GLU A 155 -7.42 15.61 -2.19
N THR A 156 -8.24 14.69 -1.67
CA THR A 156 -9.70 14.91 -1.50
C THR A 156 -9.99 16.01 -0.47
N PHE A 157 -9.39 15.95 0.72
CA PHE A 157 -9.69 16.89 1.80
C PHE A 157 -9.15 18.30 1.53
N VAL A 158 -7.99 18.40 0.88
CA VAL A 158 -7.46 19.70 0.43
C VAL A 158 -8.35 20.30 -0.65
N ALA A 159 -8.78 19.50 -1.62
CA ALA A 159 -9.69 19.95 -2.68
C ALA A 159 -11.03 20.44 -2.11
N GLU A 160 -11.61 19.69 -1.17
CA GLU A 160 -12.84 20.08 -0.45
C GLU A 160 -12.65 21.42 0.29
N LEU A 161 -11.57 21.57 1.06
CA LEU A 161 -11.32 22.78 1.85
C LEU A 161 -11.11 24.01 0.96
N LYS A 162 -10.41 23.85 -0.16
CA LYS A 162 -9.98 24.95 -1.04
C LYS A 162 -10.90 25.18 -2.24
N ASP A 163 -12.02 24.46 -2.31
CA ASP A 163 -12.98 24.50 -3.41
C ASP A 163 -12.28 24.31 -4.77
N LYS A 164 -11.51 23.22 -4.87
CA LYS A 164 -10.75 22.81 -6.06
C LYS A 164 -11.22 21.47 -6.58
N ASP A 165 -10.85 21.14 -7.82
CA ASP A 165 -11.04 19.79 -8.35
C ASP A 165 -10.04 18.81 -7.70
N PRO A 166 -10.49 17.74 -7.02
CA PRO A 166 -9.60 16.73 -6.45
C PRO A 166 -8.72 16.03 -7.49
N GLY A 167 -9.10 16.01 -8.77
CA GLY A 167 -8.28 15.49 -9.86
C GLY A 167 -7.01 16.31 -10.13
N GLU A 168 -7.02 17.60 -9.79
CA GLU A 168 -5.92 18.56 -10.03
C GLU A 168 -5.01 18.75 -8.81
N ILE A 169 -5.48 18.36 -7.61
CA ILE A 169 -4.68 18.45 -6.39
C ILE A 169 -3.70 17.28 -6.31
N ARG A 170 -2.44 17.58 -5.95
CA ARG A 170 -1.44 16.60 -5.56
C ARG A 170 -0.87 17.00 -4.21
N VAL A 171 -0.90 16.08 -3.25
CA VAL A 171 -0.33 16.27 -1.91
C VAL A 171 0.68 15.16 -1.66
N PRO A 172 1.99 15.46 -1.59
CA PRO A 172 2.96 14.48 -1.12
C PRO A 172 2.65 14.08 0.32
N VAL A 173 2.68 12.78 0.62
CA VAL A 173 2.54 12.28 1.98
C VAL A 173 3.76 11.43 2.31
N ILE A 174 4.43 11.75 3.40
CA ILE A 174 5.68 11.11 3.84
C ILE A 174 5.54 10.48 5.23
N GLY A 175 6.56 9.72 5.66
CA GLY A 175 6.59 9.09 6.97
C GLY A 175 6.22 7.60 6.97
N GLY A 176 5.11 7.26 7.59
CA GLY A 176 4.53 5.91 7.67
C GLY A 176 3.07 5.90 7.19
N HIS A 177 2.30 4.91 7.67
CA HIS A 177 0.90 4.65 7.27
C HIS A 177 -0.04 4.46 8.48
N SER A 178 0.33 5.01 9.65
CA SER A 178 -0.47 4.84 10.86
C SER A 178 -0.42 6.07 11.76
N GLY A 179 -1.59 6.69 11.99
CA GLY A 179 -1.77 7.79 12.93
C GLY A 179 -0.73 8.89 12.74
N VAL A 180 0.01 9.20 13.80
CA VAL A 180 1.02 10.27 13.84
C VAL A 180 2.17 10.09 12.84
N THR A 181 2.38 8.87 12.32
CA THR A 181 3.42 8.63 11.31
C THR A 181 3.04 9.14 9.92
N ILE A 182 1.77 9.47 9.67
CA ILE A 182 1.32 10.01 8.38
C ILE A 182 1.54 11.52 8.37
N LEU A 183 2.38 12.03 7.47
CA LEU A 183 2.68 13.45 7.35
C LEU A 183 2.37 13.97 5.93
N PRO A 184 1.22 14.64 5.73
CA PRO A 184 0.92 15.34 4.48
C PRO A 184 1.74 16.63 4.38
N LEU A 185 2.44 16.81 3.27
CA LEU A 185 3.23 18.02 2.99
C LEU A 185 2.36 19.11 2.39
N LEU A 186 1.51 19.70 3.24
CA LEU A 186 0.56 20.75 2.86
C LEU A 186 1.27 22.01 2.35
N SER A 187 2.49 22.30 2.84
CA SER A 187 3.30 23.44 2.38
C SER A 187 3.72 23.34 0.91
N GLN A 188 3.61 22.15 0.31
CA GLN A 188 4.09 21.86 -1.05
C GLN A 188 2.95 21.72 -2.07
N VAL A 189 1.70 21.88 -1.64
CA VAL A 189 0.55 21.81 -2.55
C VAL A 189 0.53 23.05 -3.44
N GLN A 190 0.62 22.83 -4.74
CA GLN A 190 0.69 23.91 -5.72
C GLN A 190 -0.65 24.62 -5.86
N GLY A 191 -0.61 25.96 -5.95
CA GLY A 191 -1.78 26.79 -6.26
C GLY A 191 -2.77 26.99 -5.11
N VAL A 192 -2.41 26.59 -3.89
CA VAL A 192 -3.20 26.83 -2.67
C VAL A 192 -2.27 27.25 -1.53
N GLU A 193 -2.76 28.13 -0.65
CA GLU A 193 -2.08 28.51 0.58
C GLU A 193 -2.94 28.09 1.77
N PHE A 194 -2.30 27.71 2.88
CA PHE A 194 -2.98 27.31 4.10
C PHE A 194 -2.65 28.24 5.26
N THR A 195 -3.65 28.56 6.07
CA THR A 195 -3.43 29.16 7.38
C THR A 195 -2.89 28.11 8.37
N ALA A 196 -2.27 28.55 9.46
CA ALA A 196 -1.82 27.64 10.51
C ALA A 196 -2.97 26.80 11.10
N GLU A 197 -4.17 27.38 11.21
CA GLU A 197 -5.38 26.69 11.68
C GLU A 197 -5.81 25.60 10.71
N GLU A 198 -5.77 25.86 9.40
CA GLU A 198 -6.12 24.86 8.38
C GLU A 198 -5.11 23.70 8.38
N VAL A 199 -3.81 23.97 8.49
CA VAL A 199 -2.78 22.93 8.60
C VAL A 199 -2.99 22.07 9.85
N ALA A 200 -3.24 22.71 10.99
CA ALA A 200 -3.48 22.05 12.26
C ALA A 200 -4.81 21.26 12.31
N ALA A 201 -5.78 21.59 11.45
CA ALA A 201 -7.04 20.86 11.34
C ALA A 201 -6.99 19.72 10.30
N LEU A 202 -6.38 19.97 9.14
CA LEU A 202 -6.28 18.98 8.06
C LEU A 202 -5.38 17.81 8.42
N THR A 203 -4.24 18.07 9.06
CA THR A 203 -3.26 17.02 9.37
C THR A 203 -3.86 15.94 10.27
N PRO A 204 -4.51 16.26 11.41
CA PRO A 204 -5.21 15.27 12.22
C PRO A 204 -6.36 14.58 11.48
N ARG A 205 -7.12 15.26 10.63
CA ARG A 205 -8.19 14.62 9.84
C ARG A 205 -7.61 13.56 8.90
N ILE A 206 -6.51 13.86 8.21
CA ILE A 206 -5.81 12.92 7.33
C ILE A 206 -5.29 11.71 8.13
N GLN A 207 -4.62 11.96 9.26
CA GLN A 207 -4.10 10.91 10.15
C GLN A 207 -5.21 10.00 10.72
N ASN A 208 -6.42 10.54 10.93
CA ASN A 208 -7.56 9.84 11.54
C ASN A 208 -8.63 9.40 10.53
N ALA A 209 -8.42 9.58 9.23
CA ALA A 209 -9.40 9.24 8.19
C ALA A 209 -9.74 7.73 8.14
N GLY A 210 -8.87 6.87 8.67
CA GLY A 210 -9.18 5.45 8.89
C GLY A 210 -10.25 5.26 9.95
N THR A 211 -10.13 5.96 11.07
CA THR A 211 -11.06 5.95 12.21
C THR A 211 -12.43 6.50 11.79
N GLU A 212 -12.46 7.60 11.04
CA GLU A 212 -13.69 8.20 10.51
C GLU A 212 -14.56 7.17 9.76
N VAL A 213 -13.95 6.34 8.90
CA VAL A 213 -14.66 5.30 8.14
C VAL A 213 -15.14 4.15 9.05
N VAL A 214 -14.34 3.76 10.03
CA VAL A 214 -14.72 2.69 10.98
C VAL A 214 -15.93 3.11 11.81
N GLU A 215 -15.95 4.36 12.28
CA GLU A 215 -17.06 4.94 13.03
C GLU A 215 -18.31 5.07 12.17
N ALA A 216 -18.18 5.60 10.94
CA ALA A 216 -19.28 5.73 10.00
C ALA A 216 -19.88 4.37 9.58
N LYS A 217 -19.06 3.30 9.56
CA LYS A 217 -19.52 1.92 9.34
C LYS A 217 -20.06 1.25 10.61
N ALA A 218 -20.18 1.96 11.72
CA ALA A 218 -20.63 1.44 13.02
C ALA A 218 -19.88 0.15 13.44
N GLY A 219 -18.57 0.09 13.18
CA GLY A 219 -17.75 -1.09 13.49
C GLY A 219 -17.88 -2.26 12.50
N GLY A 220 -18.65 -2.11 11.41
CA GLY A 220 -18.81 -3.12 10.34
C GLY A 220 -17.58 -3.34 9.45
N GLY A 221 -16.43 -2.75 9.80
CA GLY A 221 -15.16 -2.87 9.09
C GLY A 221 -14.51 -1.52 8.81
N SER A 222 -13.32 -1.54 8.20
CA SER A 222 -12.56 -0.35 7.81
C SER A 222 -12.80 0.05 6.34
N ALA A 223 -12.04 1.03 5.86
CA ALA A 223 -12.04 1.42 4.45
C ALA A 223 -11.64 0.24 3.54
N THR A 224 -12.53 -0.10 2.60
CA THR A 224 -12.32 -1.19 1.64
C THR A 224 -12.27 -0.67 0.21
N LEU A 225 -13.28 0.11 -0.19
CA LEU A 225 -13.43 0.61 -1.55
C LEU A 225 -12.36 1.65 -1.91
N SER A 226 -12.18 2.66 -1.06
CA SER A 226 -11.12 3.67 -1.26
C SER A 226 -9.73 3.07 -1.17
N MET A 227 -9.51 2.06 -0.32
CA MET A 227 -8.26 1.30 -0.27
C MET A 227 -8.04 0.51 -1.56
N GLY A 228 -9.08 -0.14 -2.11
CA GLY A 228 -9.01 -0.80 -3.41
C GLY A 228 -8.64 0.17 -4.55
N GLN A 229 -9.21 1.38 -4.55
CA GLN A 229 -8.86 2.44 -5.49
C GLN A 229 -7.42 2.94 -5.32
N ALA A 230 -6.95 3.15 -4.09
CA ALA A 230 -5.58 3.55 -3.80
C ALA A 230 -4.56 2.49 -4.23
N ALA A 231 -4.80 1.22 -3.88
CA ALA A 231 -3.96 0.11 -4.31
C ALA A 231 -3.97 -0.07 -5.83
N CYS A 232 -5.10 0.19 -6.49
CA CYS A 232 -5.17 0.17 -7.95
C CYS A 232 -4.32 1.28 -8.57
N ARG A 233 -4.39 2.53 -8.05
CA ARG A 233 -3.52 3.63 -8.51
C ARG A 233 -2.04 3.22 -8.43
N PHE A 234 -1.60 2.75 -7.26
CA PHE A 234 -0.21 2.31 -7.08
C PHE A 234 0.18 1.14 -7.98
N GLY A 235 -0.66 0.11 -8.06
CA GLY A 235 -0.41 -1.07 -8.90
C GLY A 235 -0.32 -0.73 -10.39
N LEU A 236 -1.16 0.20 -10.88
CA LEU A 236 -1.08 0.70 -12.26
C LEU A 236 0.18 1.53 -12.49
N SER A 237 0.60 2.37 -11.53
CA SER A 237 1.87 3.12 -11.61
C SER A 237 3.07 2.17 -11.70
N LEU A 238 3.12 1.11 -10.88
CA LEU A 238 4.14 0.06 -11.02
C LEU A 238 4.11 -0.60 -12.40
N VAL A 239 2.93 -0.98 -12.88
CA VAL A 239 2.75 -1.61 -14.21
C VAL A 239 3.24 -0.70 -15.33
N LYS A 240 2.91 0.59 -15.29
CA LYS A 240 3.38 1.57 -16.28
C LYS A 240 4.90 1.68 -16.29
N ALA A 241 5.49 1.84 -15.12
CA ALA A 241 6.93 1.95 -14.93
C ALA A 241 7.67 0.68 -15.41
N LEU A 242 7.16 -0.51 -15.08
CA LEU A 242 7.70 -1.80 -15.53
C LEU A 242 7.63 -1.97 -17.05
N ASN A 243 6.61 -1.41 -17.70
CA ASN A 243 6.49 -1.34 -19.16
C ASN A 243 7.40 -0.26 -19.79
N GLY A 244 8.13 0.52 -18.98
CA GLY A 244 9.09 1.52 -19.43
C GLY A 244 8.53 2.93 -19.61
N GLU A 245 7.35 3.23 -19.09
CA GLU A 245 6.87 4.62 -18.96
C GLU A 245 7.84 5.38 -18.03
N GLN A 246 8.30 6.55 -18.47
CA GLN A 246 9.24 7.38 -17.73
C GLN A 246 8.49 8.42 -16.89
N GLY A 247 9.14 8.89 -15.80
CA GLY A 247 8.59 9.95 -14.96
C GLY A 247 7.41 9.52 -14.09
N VAL A 248 7.25 8.21 -13.85
CA VAL A 248 6.20 7.69 -12.96
C VAL A 248 6.65 7.87 -11.52
N VAL A 249 6.02 8.79 -10.79
CA VAL A 249 6.34 9.11 -9.39
C VAL A 249 5.14 8.82 -8.50
N GLU A 250 5.38 8.14 -7.38
CA GLU A 250 4.40 7.92 -6.31
C GLU A 250 5.08 8.09 -4.94
N CYS A 251 4.32 8.41 -3.89
CA CYS A 251 4.80 8.20 -2.53
C CYS A 251 4.56 6.75 -2.10
N ALA A 252 5.59 6.07 -1.61
CA ALA A 252 5.47 4.71 -1.07
C ALA A 252 6.48 4.46 0.05
N TYR A 253 6.14 3.56 0.97
CA TYR A 253 6.99 3.19 2.10
C TYR A 253 8.04 2.15 1.69
N VAL A 254 9.31 2.53 1.62
CA VAL A 254 10.39 1.70 1.07
C VAL A 254 11.62 1.71 1.99
N GLU A 255 12.54 0.74 1.85
CA GLU A 255 13.83 0.77 2.56
C GLU A 255 14.76 1.80 1.92
N GLY A 256 15.01 2.89 2.65
CA GLY A 256 15.74 4.06 2.16
C GLY A 256 17.26 4.02 2.39
N ASN A 257 17.84 5.21 2.49
CA ASN A 257 19.23 5.43 2.93
C ASN A 257 19.38 5.38 4.46
N GLY A 258 18.27 5.34 5.21
CA GLY A 258 18.26 5.31 6.67
C GLY A 258 18.35 6.67 7.35
N GLU A 259 18.14 7.78 6.63
CA GLU A 259 18.22 9.15 7.18
C GLU A 259 17.28 9.38 8.38
N HIS A 260 16.01 9.01 8.22
CA HIS A 260 14.99 9.17 9.27
C HIS A 260 14.73 7.88 10.03
N ALA A 261 14.48 6.81 9.27
CA ALA A 261 14.29 5.44 9.72
C ALA A 261 14.68 4.50 8.59
N ARG A 262 14.83 3.20 8.89
CA ARG A 262 15.17 2.18 7.87
C ARG A 262 14.17 2.17 6.72
N PHE A 263 12.88 2.20 7.05
CA PHE A 263 11.80 2.34 6.10
C PHE A 263 11.12 3.70 6.28
N PHE A 264 10.80 4.35 5.17
CA PHE A 264 10.17 5.67 5.18
C PHE A 264 9.39 5.89 3.89
N ALA A 265 8.19 6.46 3.99
CA ALA A 265 7.37 6.84 2.86
C ALA A 265 7.84 8.19 2.35
N GLN A 266 8.17 8.26 1.06
CA GLN A 266 8.58 9.49 0.39
C GLN A 266 8.38 9.33 -1.12
N PRO A 267 8.48 10.42 -1.91
CA PRO A 267 8.40 10.33 -3.36
C PRO A 267 9.49 9.40 -3.91
N ILE A 268 9.08 8.46 -4.77
CA ILE A 268 9.96 7.54 -5.45
C ILE A 268 9.71 7.62 -6.95
N LEU A 269 10.79 7.66 -7.73
CA LEU A 269 10.73 7.43 -9.16
C LEU A 269 10.69 5.93 -9.41
N LEU A 270 9.66 5.47 -10.10
CA LEU A 270 9.49 4.09 -10.52
C LEU A 270 10.01 3.89 -11.94
N GLY A 271 10.58 2.72 -12.20
CA GLY A 271 10.89 2.28 -13.56
C GLY A 271 10.97 0.77 -13.70
N LYS A 272 11.83 0.29 -14.61
CA LYS A 272 11.77 -1.10 -15.10
C LYS A 272 12.13 -2.17 -14.06
N ASN A 273 12.74 -1.77 -12.95
CA ASN A 273 13.18 -2.67 -11.89
C ASN A 273 12.59 -2.30 -10.50
N GLY A 274 11.48 -1.55 -10.47
CA GLY A 274 10.92 -1.02 -9.22
C GLY A 274 11.42 0.41 -8.98
N VAL A 275 11.88 0.71 -7.77
CA VAL A 275 12.46 2.03 -7.43
C VAL A 275 13.72 2.27 -8.29
N GLU A 276 13.70 3.33 -9.10
CA GLU A 276 14.88 3.85 -9.80
C GLU A 276 15.58 4.91 -8.96
N GLU A 277 14.81 5.77 -8.29
CA GLU A 277 15.34 6.84 -7.46
C GLU A 277 14.42 7.07 -6.25
N ILE A 278 15.04 7.24 -5.08
CA ILE A 278 14.36 7.78 -3.91
C ILE A 278 14.54 9.30 -3.97
N GLN A 279 13.46 10.02 -4.24
CA GLN A 279 13.52 11.45 -4.46
C GLN A 279 13.49 12.21 -3.15
N SER A 280 14.12 13.38 -3.13
CA SER A 280 13.93 14.34 -2.04
C SER A 280 12.46 14.77 -2.01
N TYR A 281 11.89 14.84 -0.80
CA TYR A 281 10.58 15.43 -0.58
C TYR A 281 10.65 16.96 -0.40
N GLY A 282 11.79 17.60 -0.63
CA GLY A 282 11.91 19.07 -0.60
C GLY A 282 11.96 19.69 0.80
N GLU A 283 11.80 21.01 0.86
CA GLU A 283 11.82 21.77 2.11
C GLU A 283 10.51 21.59 2.89
N LEU A 284 10.64 21.44 4.20
CA LEU A 284 9.51 21.33 5.13
C LEU A 284 9.22 22.68 5.77
N SER A 285 7.93 22.97 5.98
CA SER A 285 7.53 24.04 6.88
C SER A 285 7.89 23.71 8.33
N ALA A 286 7.89 24.71 9.22
CA ALA A 286 8.19 24.50 10.64
C ALA A 286 7.25 23.46 11.29
N PHE A 287 5.96 23.47 10.93
CA PHE A 287 4.98 22.50 11.43
C PHE A 287 5.31 21.07 10.96
N GLU A 288 5.63 20.91 9.67
CA GLU A 288 5.95 19.59 9.10
C GLU A 288 7.27 19.05 9.65
N GLN A 289 8.27 19.92 9.89
CA GLN A 289 9.53 19.55 10.52
C GLN A 289 9.31 19.03 11.95
N GLU A 290 8.54 19.75 12.77
CA GLU A 290 8.21 19.33 14.14
C GLU A 290 7.41 18.00 14.16
N ALA A 291 6.45 17.87 13.24
CA ALA A 291 5.66 16.63 13.09
C ALA A 291 6.51 15.44 12.64
N LEU A 292 7.45 15.66 11.72
CA LEU A 292 8.42 14.67 11.28
C LEU A 292 9.24 14.18 12.48
N GLU A 293 9.88 15.09 13.22
CA GLU A 293 10.72 14.74 14.37
C GLU A 293 9.92 13.97 15.44
N SER A 294 8.70 14.41 15.72
CA SER A 294 7.84 13.81 16.73
C SER A 294 7.38 12.39 16.40
N MET A 295 7.29 12.02 15.12
CA MET A 295 6.84 10.68 14.72
C MET A 295 7.95 9.61 14.71
N LEU A 296 9.23 10.02 14.66
CA LEU A 296 10.33 9.09 14.34
C LEU A 296 10.47 7.94 15.33
N ASP A 297 10.30 8.20 16.62
CA ASP A 297 10.40 7.15 17.64
C ASP A 297 9.27 6.13 17.52
N THR A 298 8.06 6.59 17.19
CA THR A 298 6.92 5.70 16.90
C THR A 298 7.22 4.85 15.68
N LEU A 299 7.69 5.47 14.59
CA LEU A 299 7.98 4.76 13.35
C LEU A 299 9.11 3.72 13.51
N ARG A 300 10.19 4.09 14.21
CA ARG A 300 11.30 3.16 14.53
C ARG A 300 10.83 2.01 15.42
N GLY A 301 9.93 2.29 16.37
CA GLY A 301 9.29 1.27 17.18
C GLY A 301 8.49 0.27 16.33
N ASP A 302 7.65 0.77 15.42
CA ASP A 302 6.85 -0.07 14.52
C ASP A 302 7.73 -0.96 13.62
N ILE A 303 8.83 -0.42 13.10
CA ILE A 303 9.81 -1.17 12.28
C ILE A 303 10.46 -2.27 13.11
N LYS A 304 10.94 -1.92 14.31
CA LYS A 304 11.63 -2.85 15.21
C LYS A 304 10.74 -4.04 15.58
N ILE A 305 9.46 -3.82 15.87
CA ILE A 305 8.49 -4.88 16.14
C ILE A 305 8.44 -5.88 14.97
N GLY A 306 8.51 -5.40 13.73
CA GLY A 306 8.43 -6.23 12.53
C GLY A 306 9.70 -7.03 12.29
N GLU A 307 10.86 -6.43 12.55
CA GLU A 307 12.15 -7.11 12.50
C GLU A 307 12.22 -8.23 13.54
N GLU A 308 11.83 -7.94 14.79
CA GLU A 308 11.84 -8.89 15.91
C GLU A 308 10.85 -10.04 15.70
N PHE A 309 9.74 -9.84 14.99
CA PHE A 309 8.77 -10.90 14.70
C PHE A 309 9.35 -12.02 13.81
N VAL A 310 10.30 -11.67 12.93
CA VAL A 310 10.88 -12.63 11.99
C VAL A 310 12.11 -13.31 12.58
N GLN A 311 12.90 -12.62 13.41
CA GLN A 311 14.15 -13.11 14.00
C GLN A 311 13.98 -14.46 14.70
#